data_AF-A0A9P5VKT9-F1
#
_entry.id   AF-A0A9P5VKT9-F1
#
_cell.length_a   1.000
_cell.length_b   1.000
_cell.length_c   1.000
_cell.angle_alpha   90.00
_cell.angle_beta   90.00
_cell.angle_gamma   90.00
#
_symmetry.space_group_name_H-M   'P 1'
#
loop_
_entity.id
_entity.type
_entity.pdbx_description
1 polymer ?
#
loop_
_entity_poly.entity_id
_entity_poly.type
_entity_poly.pdbx_seq_one_letter_code
_entity_poly.pdbx_strand_id
1 'polypeptide(L)'
;MAPKYKKTKLKSALVKLQVTHQKREHATKVRDMKEAALLAGPKKPQSAAATASQKAQKKIMSRLPPPPYYDYDTILLVGEANFSFAKSLALEVLNRGDIITATTLDSFTSMSEKYADAQENVKELEDAGATVMFDVDATKLNKIKAFKNKRFSKIVFNFPHA
;
A
#
# COMPACT_ATOMS: atom_id res chain seq x y z
N MET A 1 -29.19 -6.38 -59.24
CA MET A 1 -29.72 -7.07 -58.04
C MET A 1 -28.56 -7.37 -57.09
N ALA A 2 -28.41 -6.62 -56.00
CA ALA A 2 -27.34 -6.85 -55.02
C ALA A 2 -27.77 -7.93 -54.00
N PRO A 3 -26.92 -8.89 -53.62
CA PRO A 3 -27.28 -9.92 -52.67
C PRO A 3 -27.54 -9.31 -51.29
N LYS A 4 -28.77 -9.44 -50.79
CA LYS A 4 -29.16 -9.05 -49.42
C LYS A 4 -28.49 -10.02 -48.43
N TYR A 5 -27.39 -9.59 -47.82
CA TYR A 5 -26.74 -10.37 -46.76
C TYR A 5 -27.59 -10.38 -45.49
N LYS A 6 -28.00 -11.58 -45.05
CA LYS A 6 -28.79 -11.79 -43.83
C LYS A 6 -27.98 -11.32 -42.61
N LYS A 7 -28.50 -10.33 -41.86
CA LYS A 7 -27.90 -9.69 -40.67
C LYS A 7 -27.39 -10.68 -39.60
N THR A 8 -27.93 -11.90 -39.56
CA THR A 8 -27.51 -12.98 -38.65
C THR A 8 -26.14 -13.57 -38.99
N LYS A 9 -25.76 -13.61 -40.28
CA LYS A 9 -24.44 -14.09 -40.72
C LYS A 9 -23.31 -13.11 -40.39
N LEU A 10 -23.61 -11.81 -40.34
CA LEU A 10 -22.62 -10.77 -40.04
C LEU A 10 -22.23 -10.77 -38.55
N LYS A 11 -23.20 -10.97 -37.65
CA LYS A 11 -22.97 -11.04 -36.20
C LYS A 11 -22.11 -12.26 -35.82
N SER A 12 -22.36 -13.41 -36.42
CA SER A 12 -21.57 -14.62 -36.14
C SER A 12 -20.14 -14.53 -36.69
N ALA A 13 -19.92 -13.84 -37.81
CA ALA A 13 -18.58 -13.54 -38.33
C ALA A 13 -17.80 -12.60 -37.38
N LEU A 14 -18.46 -11.59 -36.81
CA LEU A 14 -17.82 -10.64 -35.88
C LEU A 14 -17.39 -11.33 -34.58
N VAL A 15 -18.26 -12.16 -34.00
CA VAL A 15 -17.92 -12.94 -32.79
C VAL A 15 -16.75 -13.89 -33.07
N LYS A 16 -16.73 -14.58 -34.22
CA LYS A 16 -15.59 -15.44 -34.60
C LYS A 16 -14.29 -14.65 -34.75
N LEU A 17 -14.35 -13.43 -35.28
CA LEU A 17 -13.18 -12.55 -35.43
C LEU A 17 -12.65 -12.10 -34.06
N GLN A 18 -13.54 -11.71 -33.13
CA GLN A 18 -13.15 -11.34 -31.75
C GLN A 18 -12.49 -12.51 -31.01
N VAL A 19 -13.06 -13.71 -31.10
CA VAL A 19 -12.48 -14.90 -30.46
C VAL A 19 -11.12 -15.26 -31.08
N THR A 20 -10.98 -15.10 -32.41
CA THR A 20 -9.70 -15.34 -33.10
C THR A 20 -8.66 -14.29 -32.72
N HIS A 21 -9.05 -13.03 -32.52
CA HIS A 21 -8.17 -11.96 -32.05
C HIS A 21 -7.65 -12.25 -30.64
N GLN A 22 -8.55 -12.59 -29.70
CA GLN A 22 -8.17 -12.95 -28.33
C GLN A 22 -7.24 -14.17 -28.29
N LYS A 23 -7.50 -15.18 -29.14
CA LYS A 23 -6.65 -16.38 -29.22
C LYS A 23 -5.27 -16.09 -29.83
N ARG A 24 -5.17 -15.13 -30.77
CA ARG A 24 -3.89 -14.67 -31.34
C ARG A 24 -3.09 -13.84 -30.34
N GLU A 25 -3.73 -12.94 -29.58
CA GLU A 25 -3.09 -12.16 -28.52
C GLU A 25 -2.55 -13.03 -27.38
N HIS A 26 -3.27 -14.09 -27.02
CA HIS A 26 -2.77 -15.08 -26.05
C HIS A 26 -1.58 -15.86 -26.61
N ALA A 27 -1.61 -16.24 -27.89
CA ALA A 27 -0.51 -16.98 -28.52
C ALA A 27 0.77 -16.13 -28.67
N THR A 28 0.66 -14.83 -28.93
CA THR A 28 1.82 -13.91 -28.98
C THR A 28 2.38 -13.67 -27.59
N LYS A 29 1.54 -13.40 -26.58
CA LYS A 29 2.01 -13.27 -25.18
C LYS A 29 2.78 -14.50 -24.69
N VAL A 30 2.33 -15.70 -25.05
CA VAL A 30 3.02 -16.95 -24.67
C VAL A 30 4.37 -17.09 -25.38
N ARG A 31 4.50 -16.63 -26.62
CA ARG A 31 5.78 -16.61 -27.36
C ARG A 31 6.74 -15.57 -26.77
N ASP A 32 6.26 -14.36 -26.50
CA ASP A 32 7.06 -13.27 -25.93
C ASP A 32 7.56 -13.63 -24.52
N MET A 33 6.72 -14.28 -23.70
CA MET A 33 7.12 -14.81 -22.38
C MET A 33 8.18 -15.92 -22.48
N LYS A 34 8.11 -16.76 -23.52
CA LYS A 34 9.08 -17.83 -23.74
C LYS A 34 10.41 -17.31 -24.31
N GLU A 35 10.37 -16.28 -25.13
CA GLU A 35 11.56 -15.62 -25.69
C GLU A 35 12.30 -14.80 -24.63
N ALA A 36 11.57 -14.07 -23.77
CA ALA A 36 12.15 -13.39 -22.61
C ALA A 36 12.81 -14.36 -21.62
N ALA A 37 12.24 -15.56 -21.47
CA ALA A 37 12.82 -16.62 -20.63
C ALA A 37 14.07 -17.28 -21.24
N LEU A 38 14.24 -17.24 -22.57
CA LEU A 38 15.39 -17.83 -23.26
C LEU A 38 16.60 -16.86 -23.30
N LEU A 39 16.34 -15.55 -23.29
CA LEU A 39 17.37 -14.49 -23.22
C LEU A 39 17.93 -14.28 -21.80
N ALA A 40 17.18 -14.65 -20.76
CA ALA A 40 17.66 -14.67 -19.39
C ALA A 40 18.41 -15.99 -19.12
N GLY A 41 19.73 -15.98 -19.24
CA GLY A 41 20.59 -17.13 -18.96
C GLY A 41 20.34 -17.79 -17.58
N PRO A 42 20.83 -19.02 -17.35
CA PRO A 42 20.45 -19.84 -16.20
C PRO A 42 20.83 -19.18 -14.87
N LYS A 43 19.82 -18.74 -14.11
CA LYS A 43 19.99 -18.38 -12.70
C LYS A 43 20.15 -19.66 -11.88
N LYS A 44 21.29 -19.78 -11.19
CA LYS A 44 21.63 -20.85 -10.24
C LYS A 44 20.47 -21.09 -9.24
N PRO A 45 20.21 -22.35 -8.84
CA PRO A 45 19.16 -22.66 -7.87
C PRO A 45 19.60 -22.20 -6.48
N GLN A 46 19.13 -21.03 -6.04
CA GLN A 46 19.18 -20.61 -4.65
C GLN A 46 17.82 -20.87 -3.99
N SER A 47 17.75 -22.00 -3.27
CA SER A 47 16.88 -22.31 -2.13
C SER A 47 15.43 -21.76 -2.17
N ALA A 48 14.52 -22.50 -2.81
CA ALA A 48 13.08 -22.26 -2.82
C ALA A 48 12.37 -22.48 -1.45
N ALA A 49 13.08 -22.95 -0.41
CA ALA A 49 12.48 -23.28 0.88
C ALA A 49 12.31 -22.06 1.83
N ALA A 50 13.12 -21.00 1.70
CA ALA A 50 13.07 -19.84 2.60
C ALA A 50 11.94 -18.83 2.25
N THR A 51 11.57 -18.75 0.97
CA THR A 51 10.64 -17.72 0.46
C THR A 51 9.17 -18.11 0.64
N ALA A 52 8.85 -19.40 0.72
CA ALA A 52 7.49 -19.89 0.90
C ALA A 52 6.97 -19.67 2.33
N SER A 53 7.81 -19.90 3.35
CA SER A 53 7.44 -19.64 4.76
C SER A 53 7.20 -18.16 5.04
N GLN A 54 8.00 -17.26 4.45
CA GLN A 54 7.82 -15.81 4.62
C GLN A 54 6.54 -15.30 3.93
N LYS A 55 6.19 -15.80 2.73
CA LYS A 55 4.93 -15.45 2.05
C LYS A 55 3.70 -16.03 2.76
N ALA A 56 3.80 -17.24 3.31
CA ALA A 56 2.72 -17.87 4.07
C ALA A 56 2.47 -17.14 5.41
N GLN A 57 3.54 -16.76 6.14
CA GLN A 57 3.43 -15.97 7.37
C GLN A 57 2.83 -14.58 7.11
N LYS A 58 3.21 -13.90 6.01
CA LYS A 58 2.61 -12.59 5.63
C LYS A 58 1.11 -12.70 5.35
N LYS A 59 0.67 -13.81 4.73
CA LYS A 59 -0.75 -14.10 4.42
C LYS A 59 -1.57 -14.50 5.66
N ILE A 60 -0.93 -15.07 6.69
CA ILE A 60 -1.58 -15.39 7.96
C ILE A 60 -1.70 -14.13 8.82
N MET A 61 -0.65 -13.30 8.93
CA MET A 61 -0.73 -12.03 9.66
C MET A 61 -1.69 -11.02 9.03
N SER A 62 -1.86 -11.02 7.71
CA SER A 62 -2.87 -10.18 7.04
C SER A 62 -4.32 -10.61 7.29
N ARG A 63 -4.54 -11.72 8.00
CA ARG A 63 -5.87 -12.24 8.38
C ARG A 63 -6.15 -12.13 9.86
N LEU A 64 -5.13 -11.84 10.67
CA LEU A 64 -5.37 -11.49 12.06
C LEU A 64 -5.89 -10.05 12.09
N PRO A 65 -6.92 -9.76 12.90
CA PRO A 65 -7.30 -8.37 13.13
C PRO A 65 -6.06 -7.60 13.63
N PRO A 66 -5.90 -6.33 13.24
CA PRO A 66 -4.84 -5.50 13.78
C PRO A 66 -4.83 -5.64 15.30
N PRO A 67 -3.64 -5.77 15.93
CA PRO A 67 -3.56 -5.85 17.37
C PRO A 67 -4.36 -4.69 17.98
N PRO A 68 -5.25 -4.94 18.94
CA PRO A 68 -5.98 -3.87 19.60
C PRO A 68 -5.00 -2.86 20.19
N TYR A 69 -5.38 -1.59 20.13
CA TYR A 69 -4.67 -0.48 20.76
C TYR A 69 -5.20 -0.31 22.18
N TYR A 70 -4.30 -0.08 23.12
CA TYR A 70 -4.64 0.11 24.53
C TYR A 70 -4.14 1.46 25.05
N ASP A 71 -4.71 1.91 26.15
CA ASP A 71 -4.37 3.19 26.81
C ASP A 71 -2.94 3.24 27.37
N TYR A 72 -2.32 2.08 27.64
CA TYR A 72 -0.94 1.93 28.09
C TYR A 72 0.07 1.76 26.95
N ASP A 73 -0.38 1.76 25.69
CA ASP A 73 0.53 1.66 24.55
C ASP A 73 1.34 2.95 24.36
N THR A 74 2.42 2.84 23.58
CA THR A 74 3.17 3.97 23.03
C THR A 74 3.27 3.73 21.53
N ILE A 75 2.61 4.58 20.75
CA ILE A 75 2.29 4.30 19.35
C ILE A 75 3.09 5.25 18.46
N LEU A 76 3.84 4.68 17.52
CA LEU A 76 4.47 5.42 16.43
C LEU A 76 3.72 5.13 15.12
N LEU A 77 3.18 6.16 14.50
CA LEU A 77 2.56 6.08 13.18
C LEU A 77 3.53 6.64 12.14
N VAL A 78 3.87 5.82 11.14
CA VAL A 78 4.90 6.12 10.15
C VAL A 78 4.29 6.18 8.77
N GLY A 79 4.54 7.30 8.08
CA GLY A 79 4.03 7.52 6.72
C GLY A 79 2.58 7.99 6.71
N GLU A 80 2.19 8.82 7.68
CA GLU A 80 0.92 9.53 7.62
C GLU A 80 0.91 10.47 6.41
N ALA A 81 -0.25 10.63 5.78
CA ALA A 81 -0.46 11.58 4.69
C ALA A 81 -1.11 12.86 5.25
N ASN A 82 -2.44 12.87 5.32
CA ASN A 82 -3.25 13.94 5.88
C ASN A 82 -3.55 13.78 7.38
N PHE A 83 -2.89 12.85 8.07
CA PHE A 83 -3.08 12.54 9.50
C PHE A 83 -4.49 12.07 9.92
N SER A 84 -5.36 11.74 8.97
CA SER A 84 -6.74 11.31 9.26
C SER A 84 -6.78 10.00 10.08
N PHE A 85 -5.87 9.07 9.82
CA PHE A 85 -5.78 7.82 10.58
C PHE A 85 -5.36 8.09 12.02
N ALA A 86 -4.31 8.87 12.22
CA ALA A 86 -3.87 9.29 13.55
C ALA A 86 -5.01 9.97 14.32
N LYS A 87 -5.74 10.89 13.68
CA LYS A 87 -6.87 11.63 14.29
C LYS A 87 -7.98 10.69 14.78
N SER A 88 -8.46 9.80 13.91
CA SER A 88 -9.51 8.83 14.30
C SER A 88 -9.04 7.91 15.42
N LEU A 89 -7.77 7.46 15.39
CA LEU A 89 -7.20 6.66 16.47
C LEU A 89 -7.16 7.42 17.80
N ALA A 90 -6.72 8.68 17.78
CA ALA A 90 -6.59 9.51 18.97
C ALA A 90 -7.95 9.89 19.57
N LEU A 91 -8.90 10.34 18.75
CA LEU A 91 -10.15 10.94 19.22
C LEU A 91 -11.28 9.92 19.36
N GLU A 92 -11.43 9.00 18.42
CA GLU A 92 -12.61 8.13 18.35
C GLU A 92 -12.36 6.77 19.00
N VAL A 93 -11.14 6.22 18.83
CA VAL A 93 -10.83 4.86 19.30
C VAL A 93 -10.26 4.87 20.70
N LEU A 94 -9.26 5.71 20.97
CA LEU A 94 -8.56 5.75 22.26
C LEU A 94 -9.03 6.89 23.17
N ASN A 95 -9.62 7.94 22.58
CA ASN A 95 -9.94 9.19 23.27
C ASN A 95 -8.73 9.73 24.08
N ARG A 96 -7.54 9.58 23.49
CA ARG A 96 -6.23 9.84 24.12
C ARG A 96 -5.14 10.03 23.04
N GLY A 97 -4.54 11.21 22.96
CA GLY A 97 -3.52 11.55 21.98
C GLY A 97 -2.07 11.50 22.49
N ASP A 98 -1.81 11.72 23.79
CA ASP A 98 -0.46 11.82 24.40
C ASP A 98 0.43 10.59 24.20
N ILE A 99 -0.17 9.43 23.93
CA ILE A 99 0.53 8.18 23.64
C ILE A 99 0.87 7.98 22.16
N ILE A 100 0.44 8.89 21.28
CA ILE A 100 0.61 8.81 19.84
C ILE A 100 1.69 9.77 19.38
N THR A 101 2.62 9.25 18.57
CA THR A 101 3.56 10.04 17.77
C THR A 101 3.27 9.76 16.29
N ALA A 102 2.74 10.75 15.58
CA ALA A 102 2.38 10.64 14.17
C ALA A 102 3.44 11.32 13.29
N THR A 103 3.87 10.63 12.24
CA THR A 103 4.99 11.09 11.41
C THR A 103 4.68 10.98 9.93
N THR A 104 5.08 12.01 9.18
CA THR A 104 4.98 12.05 7.72
C THR A 104 6.34 12.33 7.09
N LEU A 105 6.53 11.87 5.85
CA LEU A 105 7.71 12.21 5.05
C LEU A 105 7.62 13.63 4.48
N ASP A 106 6.40 14.14 4.28
CA ASP A 106 6.19 15.45 3.69
C ASP A 106 6.54 16.58 4.67
N SER A 107 6.97 17.72 4.14
CA SER A 107 7.06 18.95 4.92
C SER A 107 5.65 19.48 5.22
N PHE A 108 5.51 20.35 6.22
CA PHE A 108 4.23 20.97 6.56
C PHE A 108 3.58 21.68 5.34
N THR A 109 4.39 22.42 4.56
CA THR A 109 3.93 23.12 3.35
C THR A 109 3.48 22.14 2.28
N SER A 110 4.30 21.13 1.96
CA SER A 110 3.96 20.14 0.93
C SER A 110 2.71 19.33 1.30
N MET A 111 2.56 18.98 2.57
CA MET A 111 1.36 18.31 3.08
C MET A 111 0.12 19.20 2.92
N SER A 112 0.22 20.48 3.30
CA SER A 112 -0.91 21.43 3.24
C SER A 112 -1.37 21.69 1.80
N GLU A 113 -0.45 21.67 0.85
CA GLU A 113 -0.77 21.81 -0.58
C GLU A 113 -1.45 20.56 -1.16
N LYS A 114 -1.06 19.37 -0.68
CA LYS A 114 -1.61 18.08 -1.14
C LYS A 114 -2.98 17.77 -0.53
N TYR A 115 -3.21 18.20 0.71
CA TYR A 115 -4.35 17.79 1.51
C TYR A 115 -4.95 18.99 2.26
N ALA A 116 -6.13 19.45 1.81
CA ALA A 116 -6.78 20.62 2.39
C ALA A 116 -7.22 20.43 3.85
N ASP A 117 -7.53 19.20 4.25
CA ASP A 117 -7.99 18.82 5.58
C ASP A 117 -6.85 18.56 6.58
N ALA A 118 -5.63 18.44 6.10
CA ALA A 118 -4.53 17.95 6.91
C ALA A 118 -4.09 18.94 8.00
N GLN A 119 -4.22 20.24 7.76
CA GLN A 119 -3.95 21.26 8.79
C GLN A 119 -4.92 21.16 9.97
N GLU A 120 -6.21 20.94 9.69
CA GLU A 120 -7.24 20.75 10.71
C GLU A 120 -6.98 19.46 11.48
N ASN A 121 -6.66 18.37 10.78
CA ASN A 121 -6.33 17.09 11.42
C ASN A 121 -5.10 17.18 12.34
N VAL A 122 -4.05 17.88 11.92
CA VAL A 122 -2.85 18.13 12.74
C VAL A 122 -3.21 18.92 13.99
N LYS A 123 -3.99 19.99 13.84
CA LYS A 123 -4.41 20.82 14.97
C LYS A 123 -5.19 20.01 16.00
N GLU A 124 -6.19 19.25 15.56
CA GLU A 124 -6.99 18.42 16.46
C GLU A 124 -6.16 17.34 17.17
N LEU A 125 -5.15 16.80 16.48
CA LEU A 125 -4.22 15.84 17.07
C LEU A 125 -3.35 16.46 18.15
N GLU A 126 -2.78 17.64 17.87
CA GLU A 126 -1.97 18.38 18.84
C GLU A 126 -2.83 18.82 20.05
N ASP A 127 -4.07 19.27 19.81
CA ASP A 127 -5.05 19.59 20.85
C ASP A 127 -5.39 18.36 21.72
N ALA A 128 -5.41 17.17 21.14
CA ALA A 128 -5.56 15.89 21.86
C ALA A 128 -4.28 15.43 22.59
N GLY A 129 -3.18 16.19 22.48
CA GLY A 129 -1.89 15.92 23.11
C GLY A 129 -0.94 15.04 22.29
N ALA A 130 -1.29 14.68 21.06
CA ALA A 130 -0.42 13.87 20.20
C ALA A 130 0.80 14.65 19.72
N THR A 131 1.90 13.94 19.50
CA THR A 131 3.10 14.52 18.89
C THR A 131 3.05 14.34 17.38
N VAL A 132 3.05 15.43 16.63
CA VAL A 132 3.12 15.41 15.16
C VAL A 132 4.53 15.77 14.70
N MET A 133 5.08 15.02 13.74
CA MET A 133 6.41 15.28 13.17
C MET A 133 6.39 15.23 11.64
N PHE A 134 7.07 16.19 11.02
CA PHE A 134 7.23 16.33 9.57
C PHE A 134 8.63 15.91 9.13
N ASP A 135 8.81 15.70 7.82
CA ASP A 135 10.10 15.38 7.21
C ASP A 135 10.78 14.11 7.81
N VAL A 136 9.96 13.14 8.23
CA VAL A 136 10.40 11.89 8.85
C VAL A 136 10.61 10.81 7.79
N ASP A 137 11.88 10.53 7.49
CA ASP A 137 12.27 9.40 6.66
C ASP A 137 12.24 8.08 7.44
N ALA A 138 11.24 7.25 7.15
CA ALA A 138 11.04 5.93 7.74
C ALA A 138 12.22 4.97 7.54
N THR A 139 13.08 5.20 6.53
CA THR A 139 14.28 4.38 6.30
C THR A 139 15.43 4.75 7.25
N LYS A 140 15.31 5.88 7.97
CA LYS A 140 16.34 6.45 8.84
C LYS A 140 15.81 6.76 10.24
N LEU A 141 14.79 6.03 10.72
CA LEU A 141 14.18 6.26 12.05
C LEU A 141 15.19 6.22 13.20
N ASN A 142 16.22 5.39 13.11
CA ASN A 142 17.28 5.29 14.11
C ASN A 142 18.16 6.54 14.24
N LYS A 143 18.12 7.45 13.25
CA LYS A 143 18.87 8.70 13.26
C LYS A 143 18.09 9.85 13.90
N ILE A 144 16.79 9.66 14.17
CA ILE A 144 15.92 10.71 14.70
C ILE A 144 16.19 10.84 16.20
N LYS A 145 16.73 12.00 16.59
CA LYS A 145 17.11 12.28 17.99
C LYS A 145 15.92 12.15 18.95
N ALA A 146 14.73 12.56 18.54
CA ALA A 146 13.51 12.45 19.34
C ALA A 146 13.12 11.00 19.68
N PHE A 147 13.59 10.02 18.90
CA PHE A 147 13.34 8.59 19.14
C PHE A 147 14.47 7.92 19.91
N LYS A 148 15.59 8.62 20.13
CA LYS A 148 16.70 8.08 20.91
C LYS A 148 16.23 7.85 22.35
N ASN A 149 16.45 6.64 22.85
CA ASN A 149 16.01 6.18 24.18
C ASN A 149 14.47 6.13 24.38
N LYS A 150 13.67 6.35 23.33
CA LYS A 150 12.22 6.12 23.37
C LYS A 150 11.92 4.71 22.86
N ARG A 151 11.00 4.01 23.52
CA ARG A 151 10.54 2.69 23.10
C ARG A 151 9.06 2.78 22.78
N PHE A 152 8.66 2.30 21.61
CA PHE A 152 7.27 2.23 21.19
C PHE A 152 6.78 0.79 21.36
N SER A 153 5.60 0.60 21.94
CA SER A 153 4.95 -0.71 22.03
C SER A 153 4.32 -1.12 20.69
N LYS A 154 3.88 -0.14 19.89
CA LYS A 154 3.28 -0.33 18.58
C LYS A 154 3.94 0.60 17.56
N ILE A 155 4.23 0.07 16.37
CA ILE A 155 4.67 0.84 15.22
C ILE A 155 3.80 0.47 14.03
N VAL A 156 3.12 1.45 13.45
CA VAL A 156 2.22 1.27 12.31
C VAL A 156 2.87 1.92 11.09
N PHE A 157 2.98 1.17 10.00
CA PHE A 157 3.51 1.67 8.72
C PHE A 157 2.37 1.79 7.71
N ASN A 158 1.97 3.02 7.38
CA ASN A 158 0.82 3.32 6.51
C ASN A 158 1.18 3.38 5.02
N PHE A 159 2.13 2.54 4.58
CA PHE A 159 2.55 2.51 3.18
C PHE A 159 1.63 1.64 2.31
N PRO A 160 1.31 2.08 1.07
CA PRO A 160 0.59 1.24 0.13
C PRO A 160 1.34 -0.07 -0.14
N HIS A 161 0.58 -1.15 -0.33
CA HIS A 161 1.15 -2.44 -0.70
C HIS A 161 1.40 -2.49 -2.21
N ALA A 162 2.55 -3.06 -2.59
CA ALA A 162 2.92 -3.38 -3.97
C ALA A 162 2.42 -4.76 -4.38
#